data_AF-W6M3M1-F1
#
_entry.id   AF-W6M3M1-F1
#
_cell.length_a   1.000
_cell.length_b   1.000
_cell.length_c   1.000
_cell.angle_alpha   90.00
_cell.angle_beta   90.00
_cell.angle_gamma   90.00
#
_symmetry.space_group_name_H-M   'P 1'
#
loop_
_entity.id
_entity.type
_entity.pdbx_description
1 polymer ?
#
loop_
_entity_poly.entity_id
_entity_poly.type
_entity_poly.pdbx_seq_one_letter_code
_entity_poly.pdbx_strand_id
1 'polypeptide(L)'
;MKPTAAAVERLALQSPAELLAGRTAHLQELYKLSGCSQHQFDQVYGSLLTAFAGYVQALPAVTDPKTTLLDERLRAAERVLFRRRAVLLPVGETVEASAQAADLWTYLVFCLALLYRLGRDLDAWHITLWTADATPLGHWSPAVMPRGLLAVHRATHYTVQPAPIRVTPDWTGLVAGALMPAVGLNWLWRDAHAMAFWTQAIRADLPDALCPLFVDVPFAWRACP
;
A
#
# COMPACT_ATOMS: atom_id res chain seq x y z
N MET A 1 -28.62 11.32 -29.50
CA MET A 1 -27.21 11.73 -29.29
C MET A 1 -26.53 10.66 -28.45
N LYS A 2 -25.67 9.82 -29.05
CA LYS A 2 -24.87 8.86 -28.27
C LYS A 2 -23.85 9.68 -27.46
N PRO A 3 -23.65 9.41 -26.16
CA PRO A 3 -22.57 10.06 -25.42
C PRO A 3 -21.25 9.67 -26.08
N THR A 4 -20.52 10.66 -26.60
CA THR A 4 -19.15 10.51 -27.07
C THR A 4 -18.35 10.06 -25.85
N ALA A 5 -17.88 8.80 -25.85
CA ALA A 5 -17.03 8.30 -24.78
C ALA A 5 -15.83 9.24 -24.66
N ALA A 6 -15.70 9.91 -23.51
CA ALA A 6 -14.51 10.70 -23.22
C ALA A 6 -13.29 9.81 -23.44
N ALA A 7 -12.31 10.29 -24.21
CA ALA A 7 -11.09 9.54 -24.45
C ALA A 7 -10.42 9.26 -23.10
N VAL A 8 -10.31 7.98 -22.74
CA VAL A 8 -9.62 7.57 -21.52
C VAL A 8 -8.14 7.87 -21.72
N GLU A 9 -7.58 8.70 -20.86
CA GLU A 9 -6.18 9.08 -20.91
C GLU A 9 -5.28 7.84 -20.72
N ARG A 10 -4.29 7.70 -21.59
CA ARG A 10 -3.24 6.67 -21.48
C ARG A 10 -2.09 7.24 -20.68
N LEU A 11 -1.84 6.66 -19.53
CA LEU A 11 -0.75 7.02 -18.64
C LEU A 11 0.47 6.16 -18.97
N ALA A 12 1.66 6.77 -19.04
CA ALA A 12 2.90 6.03 -19.17
C ALA A 12 3.19 5.26 -17.86
N LEU A 13 3.71 4.04 -17.97
CA LEU A 13 4.28 3.33 -16.83
C LEU A 13 5.56 4.05 -16.40
N GLN A 14 5.65 4.33 -15.11
CA GLN A 14 6.74 5.06 -14.50
C GLN A 14 7.58 4.14 -13.62
N SER A 15 8.87 4.43 -13.54
CA SER A 15 9.72 3.76 -12.56
C SER A 15 9.32 4.18 -11.13
N PRO A 16 9.53 3.31 -10.13
CA PRO A 16 9.30 3.67 -8.73
C PRO A 16 10.07 4.92 -8.29
N ALA A 17 11.29 5.09 -8.78
CA ALA A 17 12.14 6.23 -8.44
C ALA A 17 11.53 7.55 -8.92
N GLU A 18 10.99 7.60 -10.14
CA GLU A 18 10.30 8.78 -10.67
C GLU A 18 9.03 9.10 -9.87
N LEU A 19 8.25 8.08 -9.53
CA LEU A 19 7.03 8.24 -8.73
C LEU A 19 7.35 8.79 -7.34
N LEU A 20 8.41 8.30 -6.70
CA LEU A 20 8.82 8.71 -5.36
C LEU A 20 9.57 10.05 -5.33
N ALA A 21 10.25 10.43 -6.42
CA ALA A 21 10.96 11.72 -6.51
C ALA A 21 10.01 12.92 -6.34
N GLY A 22 8.76 12.82 -6.78
CA GLY A 22 7.74 13.84 -6.57
C GLY A 22 7.18 13.92 -5.14
N ARG A 23 7.61 13.03 -4.23
CA ARG A 23 7.02 12.81 -2.90
C ARG A 23 8.06 12.85 -1.78
N THR A 24 9.18 13.54 -2.00
CA THR A 24 10.30 13.62 -1.04
C THR A 24 9.89 14.14 0.34
N ALA A 25 8.94 15.08 0.42
CA ALA A 25 8.40 15.56 1.68
C ALA A 25 7.76 14.43 2.51
N HIS A 26 6.99 13.55 1.85
CA HIS A 26 6.39 12.39 2.52
C HIS A 26 7.46 11.41 2.99
N LEU A 27 8.47 11.16 2.17
CA LEU A 27 9.58 10.25 2.53
C LEU A 27 10.38 10.77 3.74
N GLN A 28 10.63 12.08 3.77
CA GLN A 28 11.32 12.72 4.90
C GLN A 28 10.51 12.64 6.19
N GLU A 29 9.19 12.83 6.12
CA GLU A 29 8.33 12.74 7.29
C GLU A 29 8.23 11.29 7.79
N LEU A 30 8.03 10.33 6.90
CA LEU A 30 8.04 8.90 7.25
C LEU A 30 9.37 8.48 7.89
N TYR A 31 10.50 8.99 7.41
CA TYR A 31 11.82 8.76 8.02
C TYR A 31 11.92 9.32 9.44
N LYS A 32 11.45 10.57 9.66
CA LYS A 32 11.42 11.14 11.01
C LYS A 32 10.54 10.33 11.95
N LEU A 33 9.38 9.88 11.46
CA LEU A 33 8.40 9.16 12.24
C LEU A 33 8.78 7.70 12.51
N SER A 34 9.60 7.08 11.67
CA SER A 34 10.10 5.72 11.91
C SER A 34 11.10 5.67 13.07
N GLY A 35 11.80 6.76 13.37
CA GLY A 35 12.77 6.86 14.46
C GLY A 35 14.03 6.02 14.28
N CYS A 36 14.23 5.41 13.11
CA CYS A 36 15.36 4.52 12.83
C CYS A 36 16.51 5.25 12.13
N SER A 37 17.65 4.57 11.96
CA SER A 37 18.76 5.11 11.17
C SER A 37 18.42 5.19 9.68
N GLN A 38 19.04 6.11 8.93
CA GLN A 38 18.84 6.24 7.48
C GLN A 38 19.05 4.91 6.74
N HIS A 39 20.11 4.18 7.06
CA HIS A 39 20.40 2.88 6.45
C HIS A 39 19.26 1.87 6.68
N GLN A 40 18.75 1.78 7.90
CA GLN A 40 17.63 0.89 8.22
C GLN A 40 16.34 1.33 7.54
N PHE A 41 16.08 2.64 7.48
CA PHE A 41 14.95 3.20 6.77
C PHE A 41 14.98 2.80 5.29
N ASP A 42 16.09 3.03 4.61
CA ASP A 42 16.24 2.72 3.18
C ASP A 42 16.06 1.22 2.90
N GLN A 43 16.68 0.37 3.73
CA GLN A 43 16.61 -1.09 3.57
C GLN A 43 15.21 -1.65 3.81
N VAL A 44 14.50 -1.17 4.83
CA VAL A 44 13.27 -1.81 5.32
C VAL A 44 12.02 -1.07 4.86
N TYR A 45 11.96 0.25 5.05
CA TYR A 45 10.83 1.10 4.67
C TYR A 45 10.93 1.49 3.19
N GLY A 46 12.10 1.96 2.75
CA GLY A 46 12.38 2.36 1.37
C GLY A 46 12.13 1.25 0.36
N SER A 47 12.51 0.01 0.69
CA SER A 47 12.21 -1.16 -0.16
C SER A 47 10.72 -1.37 -0.37
N LEU A 48 9.90 -1.30 0.69
CA LEU A 48 8.45 -1.44 0.56
C LEU A 48 7.83 -0.24 -0.18
N LEU A 49 8.29 0.99 0.09
CA LEU A 49 7.82 2.20 -0.62
C LEU A 49 8.07 2.12 -2.12
N THR A 50 9.26 1.62 -2.50
CA THR A 50 9.65 1.41 -3.90
C THR A 50 8.76 0.36 -4.56
N ALA A 51 8.58 -0.79 -3.93
CA ALA A 51 7.70 -1.85 -4.45
C ALA A 51 6.25 -1.35 -4.58
N PHE A 52 5.75 -0.68 -3.55
CA PHE A 52 4.39 -0.14 -3.50
C PHE A 52 4.17 0.90 -4.60
N ALA A 53 5.06 1.89 -4.75
CA ALA A 53 4.96 2.91 -5.79
C ALA A 53 4.94 2.30 -7.20
N GLY A 54 5.85 1.35 -7.47
CA GLY A 54 5.87 0.64 -8.75
C GLY A 54 4.60 -0.17 -9.03
N TYR A 55 3.93 -0.63 -7.98
CA TYR A 55 2.73 -1.44 -8.09
C TYR A 55 1.47 -0.62 -8.31
N VAL A 56 1.30 0.47 -7.56
CA VAL A 56 0.11 1.33 -7.67
C VAL A 56 0.24 2.42 -8.72
N GLN A 57 1.45 2.69 -9.24
CA GLN A 57 1.69 3.69 -10.29
C GLN A 57 1.00 5.04 -9.93
N ALA A 58 0.40 5.72 -10.91
CA ALA A 58 -0.48 6.86 -10.70
C ALA A 58 -1.97 6.44 -10.71
N LEU A 59 -2.32 5.29 -10.12
CA LEU A 59 -3.72 4.91 -9.97
C LEU A 59 -4.46 5.97 -9.13
N PRO A 60 -5.66 6.39 -9.54
CA PRO A 60 -6.48 7.30 -8.75
C PRO A 60 -6.87 6.67 -7.42
N ALA A 61 -6.92 7.49 -6.39
CA ALA A 61 -7.46 7.11 -5.09
C ALA A 61 -8.97 6.88 -5.20
N VAL A 62 -9.47 5.89 -4.45
CA VAL A 62 -10.91 5.56 -4.47
C VAL A 62 -11.73 6.61 -3.75
N THR A 63 -11.18 7.25 -2.70
CA THR A 63 -11.91 8.26 -1.93
C THR A 63 -11.96 9.62 -2.62
N ASP A 64 -10.89 9.99 -3.33
CA ASP A 64 -10.81 11.19 -4.17
C ASP A 64 -10.01 10.90 -5.44
N PRO A 65 -10.68 10.66 -6.57
CA PRO A 65 -10.02 10.38 -7.85
C PRO A 65 -9.13 11.51 -8.40
N LYS A 66 -9.13 12.71 -7.79
CA LYS A 66 -8.19 13.79 -8.13
C LYS A 66 -6.81 13.58 -7.53
N THR A 67 -6.68 12.68 -6.56
CA THR A 67 -5.41 12.30 -5.93
C THR A 67 -5.03 10.88 -6.33
N THR A 68 -3.76 10.51 -6.15
CA THR A 68 -3.32 9.14 -6.42
C THR A 68 -3.46 8.26 -5.17
N LEU A 69 -3.68 6.96 -5.37
CA LEU A 69 -3.65 5.96 -4.31
C LEU A 69 -2.29 5.96 -3.58
N LEU A 70 -1.21 6.25 -4.30
CA LEU A 70 0.12 6.43 -3.70
C LEU A 70 0.13 7.57 -2.67
N ASP A 71 -0.37 8.75 -3.04
CA ASP A 71 -0.42 9.92 -2.14
C ASP A 71 -1.31 9.66 -0.92
N GLU A 72 -2.48 9.05 -1.14
CA GLU A 72 -3.41 8.72 -0.06
C GLU A 72 -2.77 7.78 0.96
N ARG A 73 -2.06 6.75 0.48
CA ARG A 73 -1.42 5.72 1.32
C ARG A 73 -0.16 6.22 2.03
N LEU A 74 0.61 7.12 1.41
CA LEU A 74 1.72 7.80 2.10
C LEU A 74 1.20 8.67 3.26
N ARG A 75 0.15 9.48 3.02
CA ARG A 75 -0.48 10.29 4.08
C ARG A 75 -1.10 9.42 5.18
N ALA A 76 -1.65 8.27 4.81
CA ALA A 76 -2.15 7.29 5.77
C ALA A 76 -1.02 6.79 6.68
N ALA A 77 0.11 6.39 6.09
CA ALA A 77 1.29 5.93 6.82
C ALA A 77 1.83 7.00 7.77
N GLU A 78 1.89 8.26 7.34
CA GLU A 78 2.28 9.38 8.21
C GLU A 78 1.36 9.52 9.42
N ARG A 79 0.04 9.55 9.21
CA ARG A 79 -0.93 9.68 10.31
C ARG A 79 -0.85 8.50 11.28
N VAL A 80 -0.75 7.28 10.76
CA VAL A 80 -0.63 6.06 11.57
C VAL A 80 0.64 6.09 12.40
N LEU A 81 1.78 6.42 11.79
CA LEU A 81 3.07 6.50 12.50
C LEU A 81 3.10 7.66 13.52
N PHE A 82 2.51 8.80 13.18
CA PHE A 82 2.39 9.91 14.12
C PHE A 82 1.61 9.49 15.38
N ARG A 83 0.46 8.83 15.22
CA ARG A 83 -0.33 8.32 16.34
C ARG A 83 0.37 7.20 17.11
N ARG A 84 1.12 6.34 16.42
CA ARG A 84 1.90 5.26 17.04
C ARG A 84 2.84 5.77 18.11
N ARG A 85 3.34 7.02 18.02
CA ARG A 85 4.19 7.64 19.05
C ARG A 85 3.50 7.82 20.41
N ALA A 86 2.16 7.87 20.44
CA ALA A 86 1.37 8.06 21.65
C ALA A 86 0.82 6.74 22.22
N VAL A 87 1.10 5.60 21.60
CA VAL A 87 0.55 4.29 21.98
C VAL A 87 1.70 3.33 22.28
N LEU A 88 1.65 2.63 23.41
CA LEU A 88 2.57 1.54 23.70
C LEU A 88 2.07 0.26 23.04
N LEU A 89 2.91 -0.35 22.20
CA LEU A 89 2.69 -1.65 21.58
C LEU A 89 3.90 -2.55 21.85
N PRO A 90 3.70 -3.87 22.08
CA PRO A 90 2.42 -4.59 22.09
C PRO A 90 1.51 -4.21 23.27
N VAL A 91 0.19 -4.33 23.12
CA VAL A 91 -0.75 -4.10 24.22
C VAL A 91 -0.65 -5.25 25.23
N GLY A 92 -0.60 -4.92 26.53
CA GLY A 92 -0.58 -5.91 27.61
C GLY A 92 0.81 -6.41 28.00
N GLU A 93 1.86 -5.94 27.33
CA GLU A 93 3.25 -6.24 27.66
C GLU A 93 3.84 -5.24 28.65
N THR A 94 4.97 -5.61 29.25
CA THR A 94 5.76 -4.68 30.10
C THR A 94 6.29 -3.51 29.28
N VAL A 95 6.64 -2.41 29.95
CA VAL A 95 7.21 -1.21 29.30
C VAL A 95 8.55 -1.56 28.65
N GLU A 96 9.34 -2.40 29.31
CA GLU A 96 10.64 -2.87 28.83
C GLU A 96 10.49 -3.72 27.57
N ALA A 97 9.56 -4.68 27.57
CA ALA A 97 9.27 -5.50 26.39
C ALA A 97 8.72 -4.65 25.22
N SER A 98 7.84 -3.70 25.51
CA SER A 98 7.30 -2.77 24.52
C SER A 98 8.38 -1.88 23.91
N ALA A 99 9.35 -1.41 24.71
CA ALA A 99 10.48 -0.63 24.24
C ALA A 99 11.40 -1.48 23.34
N GLN A 100 11.66 -2.74 23.70
CA GLN A 100 12.48 -3.66 22.90
C GLN A 100 11.84 -3.98 21.55
N ALA A 101 10.52 -4.06 21.48
CA ALA A 101 9.78 -4.36 20.25
C ALA A 101 9.36 -3.11 19.46
N ALA A 102 9.68 -1.90 19.94
CA ALA A 102 9.13 -0.64 19.42
C ALA A 102 9.34 -0.47 17.91
N ASP A 103 10.54 -0.74 17.41
CA ASP A 103 10.90 -0.64 15.99
C ASP A 103 10.09 -1.61 15.14
N LEU A 104 9.92 -2.86 15.60
CA LEU A 104 9.18 -3.89 14.89
C LEU A 104 7.71 -3.51 14.77
N TRP A 105 7.10 -3.05 15.87
CA TRP A 105 5.70 -2.65 15.87
C TRP A 105 5.47 -1.37 15.06
N THR A 106 6.43 -0.44 15.06
CA THR A 106 6.40 0.75 14.20
C THR A 106 6.46 0.34 12.72
N TYR A 107 7.31 -0.61 12.35
CA TYR A 107 7.36 -1.15 11.00
C TYR A 107 6.08 -1.90 10.61
N LEU A 108 5.52 -2.71 11.51
CA LEU A 108 4.26 -3.43 11.28
C LEU A 108 3.12 -2.48 10.93
N VAL A 109 2.91 -1.43 11.73
CA VAL A 109 1.79 -0.49 11.49
C VAL A 109 2.02 0.34 10.23
N PHE A 110 3.28 0.65 9.89
CA PHE A 110 3.64 1.25 8.60
C PHE A 110 3.26 0.35 7.42
N CYS A 111 3.61 -0.94 7.47
CA CYS A 111 3.25 -1.89 6.43
C CYS A 111 1.73 -1.97 6.26
N LEU A 112 0.99 -2.04 7.36
CA LEU A 112 -0.47 -2.07 7.34
C LEU A 112 -1.07 -0.77 6.79
N ALA A 113 -0.50 0.41 7.08
CA ALA A 113 -0.98 1.66 6.49
C ALA A 113 -0.94 1.67 4.95
N LEU A 114 0.09 1.05 4.37
CA LEU A 114 0.22 0.93 2.91
C LEU A 114 -0.65 -0.21 2.34
N LEU A 115 -0.68 -1.36 3.03
CA LEU A 115 -1.14 -2.62 2.42
C LEU A 115 -2.52 -3.08 2.88
N TYR A 116 -3.01 -2.62 4.04
CA TYR A 116 -4.28 -3.08 4.58
C TYR A 116 -5.41 -2.80 3.59
N ARG A 117 -6.12 -3.87 3.21
CA ARG A 117 -7.24 -3.90 2.26
C ARG A 117 -6.95 -3.24 0.90
N LEU A 118 -5.69 -3.21 0.50
CA LEU A 118 -5.24 -2.70 -0.81
C LEU A 118 -5.93 -3.42 -1.98
N GLY A 119 -6.26 -4.70 -1.84
CA GLY A 119 -7.00 -5.46 -2.85
C GLY A 119 -8.34 -4.81 -3.19
N ARG A 120 -9.03 -4.24 -2.20
CA ARG A 120 -10.32 -3.57 -2.42
C ARG A 120 -10.19 -2.25 -3.15
N ASP A 121 -9.11 -1.51 -2.91
CA ASP A 121 -8.85 -0.26 -3.63
C ASP A 121 -8.51 -0.55 -5.10
N LEU A 122 -7.81 -1.63 -5.38
CA LEU A 122 -7.48 -2.07 -6.74
C LEU A 122 -8.72 -2.57 -7.49
N ASP A 123 -9.61 -3.30 -6.81
CA ASP A 123 -10.85 -3.82 -7.40
C ASP A 123 -11.83 -2.73 -7.82
N ALA A 124 -11.66 -1.49 -7.33
CA ALA A 124 -12.43 -0.33 -7.78
C ALA A 124 -12.09 0.11 -9.21
N TRP A 125 -11.00 -0.41 -9.79
CA TRP A 125 -10.46 0.05 -11.06
C TRP A 125 -10.34 -1.07 -12.11
N HIS A 126 -10.81 -0.78 -13.32
CA HIS A 126 -10.56 -1.56 -14.52
C HIS A 126 -9.32 -1.00 -15.23
N ILE A 127 -8.23 -1.77 -15.23
CA ILE A 127 -6.92 -1.33 -15.71
C ILE A 127 -6.58 -2.10 -17.00
N THR A 128 -6.42 -1.38 -18.11
CA THR A 128 -6.00 -1.98 -19.39
C THR A 128 -4.56 -1.59 -19.69
N LEU A 129 -3.74 -2.56 -20.08
CA LEU A 129 -2.33 -2.36 -20.43
C LEU A 129 -2.15 -2.23 -21.94
N TRP A 130 -1.15 -1.46 -22.34
CA TRP A 130 -0.88 -1.14 -23.74
C TRP A 130 0.62 -1.21 -24.07
N THR A 131 0.93 -1.63 -25.29
CA THR A 131 2.27 -1.51 -25.88
C THR A 131 2.57 -0.07 -26.31
N ALA A 132 3.82 0.19 -26.69
CA ALA A 132 4.23 1.48 -27.25
C ALA A 132 3.45 1.84 -28.52
N ASP A 133 3.14 0.86 -29.35
CA ASP A 133 2.36 1.01 -30.59
C ASP A 133 0.85 1.08 -30.35
N ALA A 134 0.42 1.42 -29.13
CA ALA A 134 -0.99 1.52 -28.73
C ALA A 134 -1.82 0.24 -28.94
N THR A 135 -1.18 -0.94 -28.93
CA THR A 135 -1.89 -2.22 -28.99
C THR A 135 -2.29 -2.65 -27.58
N PRO A 136 -3.56 -3.03 -27.33
CA PRO A 136 -3.98 -3.49 -26.01
C PRO A 136 -3.37 -4.86 -25.71
N LEU A 137 -2.82 -5.02 -24.50
CA LEU A 137 -2.31 -6.28 -23.96
C LEU A 137 -3.35 -7.01 -23.09
N GLY A 138 -4.50 -6.36 -22.84
CA GLY A 138 -5.59 -6.88 -22.03
C GLY A 138 -5.71 -6.22 -20.67
N HIS A 139 -6.61 -6.76 -19.87
CA HIS A 139 -6.90 -6.28 -18.53
C HIS A 139 -5.90 -6.80 -17.50
N TRP A 140 -5.40 -5.92 -16.65
CA TRP A 140 -4.58 -6.30 -15.51
C TRP A 140 -5.45 -6.55 -14.28
N SER A 141 -5.19 -7.64 -13.57
CA SER A 141 -5.74 -7.85 -12.22
C SER A 141 -4.70 -8.52 -11.32
N PRO A 142 -4.78 -8.32 -9.99
CA PRO A 142 -3.90 -9.00 -9.04
C PRO A 142 -3.95 -10.52 -9.15
N ALA A 143 -5.11 -11.09 -9.49
CA ALA A 143 -5.29 -12.54 -9.60
C ALA A 143 -4.47 -13.18 -10.73
N VAL A 144 -4.26 -12.45 -11.84
CA VAL A 144 -3.51 -12.95 -13.01
C VAL A 144 -2.06 -12.50 -12.95
N MET A 145 -1.83 -11.23 -12.57
CA MET A 145 -0.51 -10.59 -12.58
C MET A 145 -0.19 -10.00 -11.20
N PRO A 146 0.07 -10.84 -10.18
CA PRO A 146 0.23 -10.42 -8.79
C PRO A 146 1.48 -9.58 -8.54
N ARG A 147 2.41 -9.49 -9.49
CA ARG A 147 3.65 -8.69 -9.38
C ARG A 147 3.51 -7.25 -9.88
N GLY A 148 2.29 -6.82 -10.23
CA GLY A 148 2.01 -5.44 -10.62
C GLY A 148 2.21 -5.17 -12.11
N LEU A 149 1.93 -3.93 -12.52
CA LEU A 149 1.88 -3.53 -13.92
C LEU A 149 3.27 -3.57 -14.59
N LEU A 150 4.31 -3.18 -13.85
CA LEU A 150 5.70 -3.16 -14.35
C LEU A 150 6.27 -4.56 -14.66
N ALA A 151 5.66 -5.62 -14.13
CA ALA A 151 6.06 -6.99 -14.42
C ALA A 151 5.54 -7.50 -15.78
N VAL A 152 4.65 -6.75 -16.44
CA VAL A 152 4.04 -7.17 -17.71
C VAL A 152 4.97 -6.83 -18.87
N HIS A 153 5.53 -7.86 -19.49
CA HIS A 153 6.42 -7.69 -20.64
C HIS A 153 5.70 -6.93 -21.79
N ARG A 154 6.41 -5.96 -22.41
CA ARG A 154 5.92 -5.04 -23.46
C ARG A 154 4.91 -3.98 -23.01
N ALA A 155 4.41 -4.00 -21.78
CA ALA A 155 3.56 -2.92 -21.30
C ALA A 155 4.40 -1.65 -21.15
N THR A 156 3.90 -0.53 -21.68
CA THR A 156 4.53 0.79 -21.57
C THR A 156 3.54 1.85 -21.10
N HIS A 157 2.24 1.61 -21.30
CA HIS A 157 1.17 2.50 -20.89
C HIS A 157 0.02 1.71 -20.29
N TYR A 158 -0.82 2.39 -19.53
CA TYR A 158 -2.06 1.85 -18.99
C TYR A 158 -3.18 2.89 -19.05
N THR A 159 -4.41 2.41 -19.05
CA THR A 159 -5.61 3.24 -18.89
C THR A 159 -6.36 2.76 -17.67
N VAL A 160 -6.97 3.69 -16.93
CA VAL A 160 -7.76 3.38 -15.74
C VAL A 160 -9.18 3.85 -15.95
N GLN A 161 -10.13 2.99 -15.62
CA GLN A 161 -11.55 3.32 -15.61
C GLN A 161 -12.16 2.76 -14.32
N PRO A 162 -13.27 3.32 -13.81
CA PRO A 162 -14.02 2.68 -12.73
C PRO A 162 -14.41 1.26 -13.13
N ALA A 163 -14.15 0.29 -12.25
CA ALA A 163 -14.59 -1.07 -12.46
C ALA A 163 -16.13 -1.16 -12.34
N PRO A 164 -16.80 -1.98 -13.16
CA PRO A 164 -18.19 -2.31 -12.91
C PRO A 164 -18.30 -3.02 -11.55
N ILE A 165 -19.35 -2.72 -10.78
CA ILE A 165 -19.59 -3.33 -9.47
C ILE A 165 -19.62 -4.85 -9.62
N ARG A 166 -18.70 -5.54 -8.94
CA ARG A 166 -18.59 -7.00 -8.90
C ARG A 166 -18.25 -7.43 -7.49
N VAL A 167 -18.71 -8.62 -7.10
CA VAL A 167 -18.23 -9.30 -5.89
C VAL A 167 -16.99 -10.08 -6.29
N THR A 168 -15.83 -9.53 -5.95
CA THR A 168 -14.52 -10.17 -6.16
C THR A 168 -13.94 -10.62 -4.82
N PRO A 169 -13.14 -11.71 -4.81
CA PRO A 169 -12.35 -12.06 -3.62
C PRO A 169 -11.39 -10.93 -3.25
N ASP A 170 -11.20 -10.67 -1.95
CA ASP A 170 -10.23 -9.68 -1.50
C ASP A 170 -8.80 -10.19 -1.73
N TRP A 171 -8.12 -9.61 -2.72
CA TRP A 171 -6.76 -10.00 -3.11
C TRP A 171 -5.66 -9.43 -2.21
N THR A 172 -6.01 -8.75 -1.11
CA THR A 172 -5.02 -8.08 -0.25
C THR A 172 -3.90 -9.00 0.21
N GLY A 173 -4.20 -10.24 0.61
CA GLY A 173 -3.16 -11.20 1.00
C GLY A 173 -2.18 -11.55 -0.12
N LEU A 174 -2.69 -11.72 -1.35
CA LEU A 174 -1.88 -12.00 -2.53
C LEU A 174 -0.97 -10.80 -2.86
N VAL A 175 -1.53 -9.59 -2.84
CA VAL A 175 -0.80 -8.36 -3.15
C VAL A 175 0.24 -8.03 -2.09
N ALA A 176 -0.11 -8.16 -0.81
CA ALA A 176 0.82 -7.98 0.29
C ALA A 176 2.00 -8.96 0.19
N GLY A 177 1.73 -10.24 -0.12
CA GLY A 177 2.79 -11.23 -0.35
C GLY A 177 3.70 -10.90 -1.52
N ALA A 178 3.19 -10.25 -2.58
CA ALA A 178 3.99 -9.84 -3.73
C ALA A 178 4.82 -8.57 -3.49
N LEU A 179 4.37 -7.69 -2.58
CA LEU A 179 5.00 -6.39 -2.30
C LEU A 179 6.01 -6.42 -1.16
N MET A 180 5.79 -7.27 -0.16
CA MET A 180 6.59 -7.27 1.05
C MET A 180 8.05 -7.67 0.75
N PRO A 181 9.03 -6.80 1.08
CA PRO A 181 10.44 -7.14 0.88
C PRO A 181 10.86 -8.23 1.86
N ALA A 182 11.75 -9.13 1.43
CA ALA A 182 12.22 -10.25 2.25
C ALA A 182 12.80 -9.81 3.61
N VAL A 183 13.55 -8.69 3.63
CA VAL A 183 14.08 -8.12 4.88
C VAL A 183 12.97 -7.70 5.85
N GLY A 184 11.88 -7.15 5.33
CA GLY A 184 10.71 -6.74 6.12
C GLY A 184 9.94 -7.93 6.67
N LEU A 185 9.75 -8.98 5.85
CA LEU A 185 9.13 -10.23 6.32
C LEU A 185 9.97 -10.90 7.40
N ASN A 186 11.29 -10.94 7.22
CA ASN A 186 12.20 -11.49 8.23
C ASN A 186 12.12 -10.74 9.56
N TRP A 187 11.83 -9.44 9.54
CA TRP A 187 11.58 -8.66 10.76
C TRP A 187 10.27 -9.09 11.44
N LEU A 188 9.18 -9.18 10.68
CA LEU A 188 7.88 -9.62 11.20
C LEU A 188 7.93 -11.05 11.78
N TRP A 189 8.69 -11.95 11.17
CA TRP A 189 8.82 -13.34 11.64
C TRP A 189 9.58 -13.51 12.95
N ARG A 190 10.32 -12.49 13.41
CA ARG A 190 11.06 -12.57 14.68
C ARG A 190 10.16 -12.52 15.91
N ASP A 191 8.92 -12.07 15.74
CA ASP A 191 7.93 -11.95 16.82
C ASP A 191 6.62 -12.60 16.41
N ALA A 192 6.22 -13.65 17.12
CA ALA A 192 5.01 -14.40 16.80
C ALA A 192 3.73 -13.55 16.98
N HIS A 193 3.71 -12.60 17.91
CA HIS A 193 2.57 -11.72 18.15
C HIS A 193 2.44 -10.70 17.01
N ALA A 194 3.54 -10.08 16.59
CA ALA A 194 3.56 -9.19 15.44
C ALA A 194 3.09 -9.93 14.18
N MET A 195 3.58 -11.16 13.94
CA MET A 195 3.16 -11.96 12.79
C MET A 195 1.68 -12.35 12.85
N ALA A 196 1.14 -12.64 14.04
CA ALA A 196 -0.30 -12.91 14.23
C ALA A 196 -1.15 -11.69 13.88
N PHE A 197 -0.77 -10.50 14.39
CA PHE A 197 -1.46 -9.23 14.09
C PHE A 197 -1.43 -8.89 12.60
N TRP A 198 -0.25 -9.04 11.97
CA TRP A 198 -0.08 -8.87 10.53
C TRP A 198 -0.99 -9.81 9.74
N THR A 199 -0.98 -11.10 10.07
CA THR A 199 -1.76 -12.12 9.37
C THR A 199 -3.25 -11.89 9.51
N GLN A 200 -3.72 -11.52 10.71
CA GLN A 200 -5.12 -11.17 10.95
C GLN A 200 -5.53 -9.97 10.08
N ALA A 201 -4.79 -8.86 10.17
CA ALA A 201 -5.12 -7.62 9.47
C ALA A 201 -5.14 -7.78 7.94
N ILE A 202 -4.25 -8.59 7.38
CA ILE A 202 -4.17 -8.80 5.92
C ILE A 202 -5.28 -9.72 5.39
N ARG A 203 -5.83 -10.60 6.23
CA ARG A 203 -6.85 -11.59 5.84
C ARG A 203 -8.27 -11.19 6.20
N ALA A 204 -8.43 -10.40 7.24
CA ALA A 204 -9.71 -10.07 7.86
C ALA A 204 -9.69 -8.61 8.33
N ASP A 205 -10.20 -8.35 9.52
CA ASP A 205 -10.25 -7.03 10.12
C ASP A 205 -8.95 -6.69 10.87
N LEU A 206 -8.72 -5.40 11.00
CA LEU A 206 -7.63 -4.88 11.80
C LEU A 206 -7.81 -5.31 13.28
N PRO A 207 -6.77 -5.82 13.96
CA PRO A 207 -6.85 -6.11 15.39
C PRO A 207 -7.27 -4.87 16.19
N ASP A 208 -8.16 -5.05 17.17
CA ASP A 208 -8.72 -3.95 17.99
C ASP A 208 -7.63 -3.06 18.61
N ALA A 209 -6.52 -3.66 19.03
CA ALA A 209 -5.38 -2.94 19.59
C ALA A 209 -4.71 -1.96 18.60
N LEU A 210 -4.88 -2.16 17.29
CA LEU A 210 -4.37 -1.26 16.25
C LEU A 210 -5.42 -0.27 15.75
N CYS A 211 -6.72 -0.54 15.94
CA CYS A 211 -7.81 0.31 15.49
C CYS A 211 -7.64 1.82 15.76
N PRO A 212 -7.25 2.24 16.98
CA PRO A 212 -7.04 3.66 17.29
C PRO A 212 -6.02 4.36 16.40
N LEU A 213 -5.05 3.63 15.83
CA LEU A 213 -4.03 4.20 14.95
C LEU A 213 -4.58 4.53 13.56
N PHE A 214 -5.63 3.83 13.14
CA PHE A 214 -6.21 3.89 11.79
C PHE A 214 -7.51 4.70 11.71
N VAL A 215 -7.89 5.40 12.78
CA VAL A 215 -9.01 6.35 12.80
C VAL A 215 -8.76 7.47 11.78
N ASP A 216 -9.79 7.96 11.08
CA ASP A 216 -9.69 9.05 10.08
C ASP A 216 -8.63 8.84 8.98
N VAL A 217 -8.24 7.59 8.74
CA VAL A 217 -7.49 7.25 7.54
C VAL A 217 -8.53 7.16 6.41
N PRO A 218 -8.35 7.89 5.30
CA PRO A 218 -9.31 7.97 4.20
C PRO A 218 -9.23 6.69 3.38
N PHE A 219 -9.49 5.55 3.99
CA PHE A 219 -9.78 4.35 3.25
C PHE A 219 -11.20 4.45 2.73
N ALA A 220 -11.45 3.92 1.53
CA ALA A 220 -12.81 3.82 0.98
C ALA A 220 -13.73 2.89 1.80
N TRP A 221 -13.23 2.33 2.89
CA TRP A 221 -13.89 1.38 3.73
C TRP A 221 -13.50 1.57 5.19
N ARG A 222 -14.41 1.22 6.11
CA ARG A 222 -14.15 1.33 7.55
C ARG A 222 -13.06 0.34 7.98
N ALA A 223 -12.03 0.87 8.63
CA ALA A 223 -10.94 0.08 9.19
C ALA A 223 -11.37 -0.76 10.40
N CYS A 224 -12.37 -0.29 11.13
CA CYS A 224 -12.93 -0.88 12.33
C CYS A 224 -14.46 -0.74 12.30
N PRO A 225 -15.22 -1.66 12.90
CA PRO A 225 -16.69 -1.63 12.93
C PRO A 225 -17.27 -0.30 13.43
#